data_AF-A0A7S1QXT4-F1
#
_entry.id   AF-A0A7S1QXT4-F1
#
_cell.length_a   1.000
_cell.length_b   1.000
_cell.length_c   1.000
_cell.angle_alpha   90.00
_cell.angle_beta   90.00
_cell.angle_gamma   90.00
#
_symmetry.space_group_name_H-M   'P 1'
#
loop_
_entity.id
_entity.type
_entity.pdbx_description
1 polymer ?
#
loop_
_entity_poly.entity_id
_entity_poly.type
_entity_poly.pdbx_seq_one_letter_code
_entity_poly.pdbx_strand_id
1 'polypeptide(L)'
;KAQQVYDGALAEFQAAGGYDIEKRAGAVLKGLGFTKDDFNRPCSELSGGWQMRVALARALLGETELLLLDEPTNHMDISAKQWLASYLRVGLSPGRTLLLVTHDKSLLDDVRCTHVVEIAAKKIVQYECSGI
;
A
#
# COMPACT_ATOMS: atom_id res chain seq x y z
N LYS A 1 10.71 26.26 28.10
CA LYS A 1 10.88 24.79 28.11
C LYS A 1 9.75 24.09 27.34
N ALA A 2 8.48 24.24 27.72
CA ALA A 2 7.34 23.66 26.97
C ALA A 2 7.23 24.18 25.51
N GLN A 3 7.45 25.49 25.29
CA GLN A 3 7.40 26.08 23.95
C GLN A 3 8.46 25.49 22.99
N GLN A 4 9.72 25.37 23.42
CA GLN A 4 10.79 24.75 22.63
C GLN A 4 10.52 23.27 22.31
N VAL A 5 9.91 22.53 23.23
CA VAL A 5 9.53 21.13 22.99
C VAL A 5 8.41 21.05 21.96
N TYR A 6 7.41 21.94 22.05
CA TYR A 6 6.33 22.05 21.07
C TYR A 6 6.85 22.43 19.69
N ASP A 7 7.72 23.44 19.60
CA ASP A 7 8.31 23.90 18.34
C ASP A 7 9.18 22.80 17.70
N GLY A 8 9.93 22.04 18.50
CA GLY A 8 10.70 20.88 18.03
C GLY A 8 9.80 19.75 17.50
N ALA A 9 8.75 19.38 18.23
CA ALA A 9 7.79 18.37 17.80
C ALA A 9 7.02 18.79 16.54
N LEU A 10 6.67 20.08 16.41
CA LEU A 10 6.02 20.63 15.23
C LEU A 10 6.94 20.61 14.01
N ALA A 11 8.23 20.94 14.19
CA ALA A 11 9.22 20.86 13.12
C ALA A 11 9.46 19.41 12.66
N GLU A 12 9.51 18.45 13.59
CA GLU A 12 9.62 17.03 13.27
C GLU A 12 8.37 16.51 12.54
N PHE A 13 7.18 16.89 12.99
CA PHE A 13 5.91 16.58 12.33
C PHE A 13 5.85 17.17 10.91
N GLN A 14 6.30 18.42 10.73
CA GLN A 14 6.38 19.07 9.42
C GLN A 14 7.38 18.37 8.50
N ALA A 15 8.58 18.04 9.00
CA ALA A 15 9.60 17.32 8.26
C ALA A 15 9.14 15.92 7.82
N ALA A 16 8.29 15.26 8.63
CA ALA A 16 7.66 13.99 8.31
C ALA A 16 6.43 14.12 7.36
N GLY A 17 6.18 15.30 6.81
CA GLY A 17 5.07 15.53 5.87
C GLY A 17 3.69 15.58 6.54
N GLY A 18 3.63 16.01 7.81
CA GLY A 18 2.42 15.96 8.64
C GLY A 18 1.20 16.72 8.09
N TYR A 19 1.40 17.77 7.27
CA TYR A 19 0.27 18.44 6.60
C TYR A 19 -0.21 17.74 5.32
N ASP A 20 0.61 16.87 4.73
CA ASP A 20 0.29 16.16 3.49
C ASP A 20 -0.21 14.72 3.77
N ILE A 21 -0.02 14.20 4.98
CA ILE A 21 -0.43 12.83 5.34
C ILE A 21 -1.94 12.63 5.23
N GLU A 22 -2.77 13.58 5.66
CA GLU A 22 -4.23 13.47 5.55
C GLU A 22 -4.68 13.42 4.09
N LYS A 23 -4.04 14.24 3.24
CA LYS A 23 -4.32 14.28 1.81
C LYS A 23 -3.89 12.98 1.13
N ARG A 24 -2.70 12.46 1.44
CA ARG A 24 -2.21 11.16 0.95
C ARG A 24 -3.11 10.02 1.42
N ALA A 25 -3.46 10.00 2.70
CA ALA A 25 -4.34 8.99 3.28
C ALA A 25 -5.71 9.00 2.61
N GLY A 26 -6.29 10.18 2.39
CA GLY A 26 -7.55 10.32 1.68
C GLY A 26 -7.48 9.84 0.22
N ALA A 27 -6.36 10.04 -0.47
CA ALA A 27 -6.17 9.53 -1.83
C ALA A 27 -6.05 7.99 -1.86
N VAL A 28 -5.27 7.41 -0.93
CA VAL A 28 -5.11 5.96 -0.79
C VAL A 28 -6.43 5.29 -0.43
N LEU A 29 -7.14 5.80 0.57
CA LEU A 29 -8.44 5.25 0.99
C LEU A 29 -9.47 5.29 -0.14
N LYS A 30 -9.59 6.40 -0.87
CA LYS A 30 -10.49 6.46 -2.04
C LYS A 30 -10.12 5.45 -3.11
N GLY A 31 -8.83 5.29 -3.38
CA GLY A 31 -8.32 4.31 -4.32
C GLY A 31 -8.66 2.86 -3.94
N LEU A 32 -8.65 2.58 -2.64
CA LEU A 32 -9.08 1.29 -2.08
C LEU A 32 -10.60 1.16 -1.94
N GLY A 33 -11.38 2.11 -2.47
CA GLY A 33 -12.83 2.06 -2.56
C GLY A 33 -13.59 2.66 -1.37
N PHE A 34 -12.92 3.31 -0.42
CA PHE A 34 -13.60 3.96 0.71
C PHE A 34 -14.29 5.25 0.26
N THR A 35 -15.48 5.50 0.79
CA THR A 35 -16.18 6.78 0.62
C THR A 35 -15.73 7.78 1.68
N LYS A 36 -16.04 9.07 1.50
CA LYS A 36 -15.71 10.10 2.51
C LYS A 36 -16.43 9.84 3.85
N ASP A 37 -17.63 9.27 3.80
CA ASP A 37 -18.40 8.97 5.01
C ASP A 37 -17.74 7.85 5.82
N ASP A 38 -16.94 7.00 5.17
CA ASP A 38 -16.21 5.93 5.85
C ASP A 38 -14.97 6.42 6.63
N PHE A 39 -14.47 7.62 6.36
CA PHE A 39 -13.17 8.07 6.89
C PHE A 39 -13.18 8.23 8.42
N ASN A 40 -14.33 8.57 8.98
CA ASN A 40 -14.50 8.76 10.42
C ASN A 40 -15.19 7.58 11.10
N ARG A 41 -15.50 6.50 10.37
CA ARG A 41 -16.17 5.33 10.93
C ARG A 41 -15.18 4.53 11.79
N PRO A 42 -15.58 4.09 13.00
CA PRO A 42 -14.77 3.19 13.80
C PRO A 42 -14.42 1.91 13.03
N CYS A 43 -13.16 1.48 13.09
CA CYS A 43 -12.73 0.24 12.42
C CYS A 43 -13.53 -1.00 12.87
N SER A 44 -14.03 -1.00 14.11
CA SER A 44 -14.89 -2.08 14.65
C SER A 44 -16.22 -2.25 13.92
N GLU A 45 -16.69 -1.24 13.19
CA GLU A 45 -17.93 -1.28 12.41
C GLU A 45 -17.71 -1.73 10.96
N LEU A 46 -16.45 -1.82 10.53
CA LEU A 46 -16.08 -2.30 9.20
C LEU A 46 -16.10 -3.83 9.17
N SER A 47 -16.48 -4.42 8.04
CA SER A 47 -16.31 -5.87 7.86
C SER A 47 -14.83 -6.24 7.84
N GLY A 48 -14.49 -7.51 8.09
CA GLY A 48 -13.09 -7.96 8.11
C GLY A 48 -12.31 -7.65 6.82
N GLY A 49 -12.97 -7.72 5.66
CA GLY A 49 -12.37 -7.32 4.39
C GLY A 49 -12.04 -5.82 4.33
N TRP A 50 -12.93 -4.97 4.83
CA TRP A 50 -12.69 -3.53 4.91
C TRP A 50 -11.60 -3.19 5.93
N GLN A 51 -11.54 -3.88 7.07
CA GLN A 51 -10.46 -3.73 8.05
C GLN A 51 -9.09 -4.11 7.44
N MET A 52 -9.04 -5.16 6.63
CA MET A 52 -7.84 -5.52 5.89
C MET A 52 -7.43 -4.42 4.90
N ARG A 53 -8.39 -3.80 4.20
CA ARG A 53 -8.09 -2.65 3.33
C ARG A 53 -7.57 -1.44 4.11
N VAL A 54 -8.05 -1.18 5.33
CA VAL A 54 -7.47 -0.15 6.21
C VAL A 54 -6.02 -0.50 6.58
N ALA A 55 -5.74 -1.76 6.93
CA ALA A 55 -4.39 -2.21 7.23
C ALA A 55 -3.45 -2.05 6.01
N LEU A 56 -3.93 -2.40 4.82
CA LEU A 56 -3.22 -2.16 3.57
C LEU A 56 -2.96 -0.67 3.34
N ALA A 57 -3.96 0.19 3.53
CA ALA A 57 -3.80 1.64 3.40
C ALA A 57 -2.66 2.16 4.29
N ARG A 58 -2.61 1.70 5.55
CA ARG A 58 -1.54 2.03 6.49
C ARG A 58 -0.17 1.55 6.02
N ALA A 59 -0.07 0.34 5.46
CA ALA A 59 1.18 -0.19 4.93
C ALA A 59 1.68 0.60 3.71
N LEU A 60 0.77 1.00 2.81
CA LEU A 60 1.10 1.81 1.63
C LEU A 60 1.61 3.21 2.00
N LEU A 61 0.98 3.84 3.00
CA LEU A 61 1.36 5.16 3.51
C LEU A 61 2.67 5.16 4.30
N GLY A 62 3.10 4.00 4.80
CA GLY A 62 4.36 3.87 5.52
C GLY A 62 5.56 4.06 4.59
N GLU A 63 6.55 4.82 5.05
CA GLU A 63 7.80 5.06 4.34
C GLU A 63 8.84 4.00 4.76
N THR A 64 8.68 2.77 4.24
CA THR A 64 9.56 1.64 4.53
C THR A 64 10.43 1.26 3.32
N GLU A 65 11.65 0.80 3.55
CA GLU A 65 12.55 0.32 2.49
C GLU A 65 12.05 -0.98 1.83
N LEU A 66 11.35 -1.81 2.59
CA LEU A 66 10.72 -3.05 2.12
C LEU A 66 9.23 -3.03 2.44
N LEU A 67 8.40 -3.37 1.44
CA LEU A 67 6.96 -3.57 1.58
C LEU A 67 6.64 -5.02 1.22
N LEU A 68 6.01 -5.74 2.14
CA LEU A 68 5.59 -7.12 1.94
C LEU A 68 4.07 -7.17 1.91
N LEU A 69 3.50 -7.73 0.85
CA LEU A 69 2.05 -7.86 0.66
C LEU A 69 1.70 -9.32 0.38
N ASP A 70 0.87 -9.89 1.25
CA ASP A 70 0.34 -11.25 1.09
C ASP A 70 -1.12 -11.19 0.66
N GLU A 71 -1.39 -11.60 -0.57
CA GLU A 71 -2.72 -11.62 -1.21
C GLU A 71 -3.51 -10.30 -1.03
N PRO A 72 -2.92 -9.13 -1.38
CA PRO A 72 -3.47 -7.83 -1.01
C PRO A 72 -4.74 -7.43 -1.77
N THR A 73 -5.06 -8.11 -2.87
CA THR A 73 -6.25 -7.84 -3.70
C THR A 73 -7.47 -8.64 -3.26
N ASN A 74 -7.36 -9.45 -2.21
CA ASN A 74 -8.49 -10.21 -1.69
C ASN A 74 -9.62 -9.27 -1.24
N HIS A 75 -10.85 -9.70 -1.49
CA HIS A 75 -12.06 -8.94 -1.19
C HIS A 75 -12.15 -7.56 -1.88
N MET A 76 -11.35 -7.29 -2.92
CA MET A 76 -11.43 -6.07 -3.74
C MET A 76 -12.26 -6.24 -5.01
N ASP A 77 -12.96 -5.19 -5.41
CA ASP A 77 -13.55 -5.09 -6.74
C ASP A 77 -12.48 -4.78 -7.80
N ILE A 78 -12.87 -4.88 -9.07
CA ILE A 78 -11.94 -4.70 -10.21
C ILE A 78 -11.30 -3.31 -10.18
N SER A 79 -12.08 -2.27 -9.88
CA SER A 79 -11.62 -0.88 -9.85
C SER A 79 -10.53 -0.67 -8.79
N ALA A 80 -10.73 -1.17 -7.57
CA ALA A 80 -9.76 -1.07 -6.49
C ALA A 80 -8.49 -1.89 -6.78
N LYS A 81 -8.62 -3.07 -7.43
CA LYS A 81 -7.46 -3.86 -7.87
C LYS A 81 -6.61 -3.12 -8.89
N GLN A 82 -7.23 -2.53 -9.91
CA GLN A 82 -6.53 -1.75 -10.93
C GLN A 82 -5.86 -0.52 -10.34
N TRP A 83 -6.54 0.16 -9.41
CA TRP A 83 -5.94 1.28 -8.69
C TRP A 83 -4.72 0.83 -7.87
N LEU A 84 -4.83 -0.28 -7.13
CA LEU A 84 -3.73 -0.80 -6.32
C LEU A 84 -2.53 -1.19 -7.20
N ALA A 85 -2.77 -1.88 -8.31
CA ALA A 85 -1.71 -2.26 -9.26
C ALA A 85 -0.95 -1.04 -9.77
N SER A 86 -1.68 0.01 -10.18
CA SER A 86 -1.11 1.29 -10.60
C SER A 86 -0.32 1.96 -9.47
N TYR A 87 -0.89 2.00 -8.26
CA TYR A 87 -0.23 2.59 -7.09
C TYR A 87 1.07 1.87 -6.73
N LEU A 88 1.09 0.53 -6.77
CA LEU A 88 2.30 -0.26 -6.52
C LEU A 88 3.37 -0.06 -7.59
N ARG A 89 2.98 0.22 -8.84
CA ARG A 89 3.90 0.46 -9.95
C ARG A 89 4.54 1.86 -9.92
N VAL A 90 3.75 2.91 -9.71
CA VAL A 90 4.21 4.31 -9.88
C VAL A 90 3.98 5.21 -8.66
N GLY A 91 3.19 4.76 -7.69
CA GLY A 91 2.83 5.54 -6.50
C GLY A 91 3.77 5.34 -5.31
N LEU A 92 4.60 4.30 -5.31
CA LEU A 92 5.60 4.06 -4.27
C LEU A 92 6.81 4.98 -4.44
N SER A 93 7.38 5.45 -3.33
CA SER A 93 8.61 6.24 -3.36
C SER A 93 9.77 5.47 -4.01
N PRO A 94 10.65 6.15 -4.77
CA PRO A 94 11.83 5.52 -5.35
C PRO A 94 12.71 4.83 -4.30
N GLY A 95 13.36 3.72 -4.69
CA GLY A 95 14.28 2.97 -3.82
C GLY A 95 13.60 1.96 -2.88
N ARG A 96 12.26 1.90 -2.86
CA ARG A 96 11.53 0.86 -2.12
C ARG A 96 11.57 -0.47 -2.87
N THR A 97 11.68 -1.57 -2.13
CA THR A 97 11.51 -2.93 -2.63
C THR A 97 10.11 -3.43 -2.27
N LEU A 98 9.41 -4.04 -3.24
CA LEU A 98 8.12 -4.69 -3.04
C LEU A 98 8.28 -6.20 -3.16
N LEU A 99 7.85 -6.94 -2.13
CA LEU A 99 7.60 -8.37 -2.21
C LEU A 99 6.09 -8.61 -2.23
N LEU A 100 5.60 -9.16 -3.33
CA LEU A 100 4.18 -9.42 -3.55
C LEU A 100 3.94 -10.92 -3.68
N VAL A 101 3.07 -11.45 -2.83
CA VAL A 101 2.55 -12.82 -2.91
C VAL A 101 1.12 -12.74 -3.42
N THR A 102 0.83 -13.40 -4.54
CA THR A 102 -0.49 -13.39 -5.16
C THR A 102 -0.67 -14.59 -6.08
N HIS A 103 -1.88 -15.13 -6.11
CA HIS A 103 -2.32 -16.07 -7.16
C HIS A 103 -2.84 -15.36 -8.42
N ASP A 104 -2.98 -14.03 -8.39
CA ASP A 104 -3.45 -13.21 -9.50
C ASP A 104 -2.29 -12.82 -10.44
N LYS A 105 -2.21 -13.52 -11.58
CA LYS A 105 -1.20 -13.26 -12.62
C LYS A 105 -1.34 -11.87 -13.25
N SER A 106 -2.55 -11.34 -13.36
CA SER A 106 -2.77 -10.02 -13.96
C SER A 106 -2.18 -8.91 -13.11
N LEU A 107 -2.23 -9.06 -11.77
CA LEU A 107 -1.60 -8.13 -10.85
C LEU A 107 -0.07 -8.11 -11.01
N LEU A 108 0.56 -9.28 -11.17
CA LEU A 108 2.02 -9.37 -11.39
C LEU A 108 2.44 -8.63 -12.66
N ASP A 109 1.66 -8.80 -13.74
CA ASP A 109 1.90 -8.13 -15.01
C ASP A 109 1.71 -6.61 -14.89
N ASP A 110 0.61 -6.16 -14.28
CA ASP A 110 0.28 -4.74 -14.14
C ASP A 110 1.29 -3.98 -13.26
N VAL A 111 1.78 -4.63 -12.19
CA VAL A 111 2.79 -4.06 -11.29
C VAL A 111 4.18 -4.00 -11.95
N ARG A 112 4.42 -4.77 -13.01
CA ARG A 112 5.71 -4.88 -13.72
C ARG A 112 6.83 -5.33 -12.77
N CYS A 113 6.62 -6.45 -12.08
CA CYS A 113 7.63 -7.06 -11.21
C CYS A 113 8.93 -7.34 -11.99
N THR A 114 10.08 -7.07 -11.38
CA THR A 114 11.41 -7.33 -11.97
C THR A 114 11.83 -8.80 -11.85
N HIS A 115 11.33 -9.49 -10.84
CA HIS A 115 11.57 -10.90 -10.58
C HIS A 115 10.26 -11.57 -10.18
N VAL A 116 10.05 -12.79 -10.67
CA VAL A 116 8.91 -13.63 -10.30
C VAL A 116 9.44 -14.97 -9.81
N VAL A 117 8.98 -15.38 -8.63
CA VAL A 117 9.30 -16.69 -8.06
C VAL A 117 8.02 -17.53 -8.02
N GLU A 118 8.00 -18.61 -8.78
CA GLU A 118 6.91 -19.58 -8.81
C GLU A 118 7.23 -20.75 -7.90
N ILE A 119 6.29 -21.09 -7.02
CA ILE A 119 6.39 -22.25 -6.12
C ILE A 119 5.31 -23.26 -6.53
N ALA A 120 5.73 -24.37 -7.12
CA ALA A 120 4.81 -25.41 -7.61
C ALA A 120 5.44 -26.80 -7.47
N ALA A 121 4.64 -27.81 -7.11
CA ALA A 121 5.07 -29.20 -7.02
C ALA A 121 6.38 -29.44 -6.23
N LYS A 122 6.53 -28.75 -5.09
CA LYS A 122 7.74 -28.76 -4.22
C LYS A 122 9.01 -28.24 -4.92
N LYS A 123 8.87 -27.49 -6.01
CA LYS A 123 9.95 -26.82 -6.73
C LYS A 123 9.77 -25.31 -6.63
N ILE A 124 10.89 -24.61 -6.74
CA ILE A 124 10.97 -23.16 -6.81
C ILE A 124 11.63 -22.83 -8.14
N VAL A 125 10.95 -22.06 -8.99
CA VAL A 125 11.45 -21.60 -10.28
C VAL A 125 11.45 -20.08 -10.27
N GLN A 126 12.58 -19.49 -10.65
CA GLN A 126 12.73 -18.04 -10.71
C GLN A 126 12.78 -17.57 -12.16
N TYR A 127 12.10 -16.47 -12.43
CA TYR A 127 12.08 -15.79 -13.72
C TYR A 127 12.56 -14.35 -13.50
N GLU A 128 13.51 -13.93 -14.33
CA GLU A 128 13.92 -12.53 -14.43
C GLU A 128 13.06 -11.87 -15.51
N CYS A 129 12.36 -10.80 -15.13
CA CYS A 129 11.54 -10.03 -16.05
C CYS A 129 12.42 -8.90 -16.61
N SER A 130 13.01 -9.13 -17.79
CA SER A 130 13.72 -8.10 -18.55
C SER A 130 12.77 -6.93 -18.80
N GLY A 131 13.10 -5.77 -18.23
CA GLY A 131 12.23 -4.60 -18.21
C GLY A 131 11.71 -4.19 -19.60
N ILE A 132 10.40 -3.93 -19.67
CA ILE A 132 9.78 -3.10 -20.72
C ILE A 132 9.48 -1.74 -20.09
#